data_AF-A0A525KWG4-F1
#
_entry.id   AF-A0A525KWG4-F1
#
_cell.length_a   1.000
_cell.length_b   1.000
_cell.length_c   1.000
_cell.angle_alpha   90.00
_cell.angle_beta   90.00
_cell.angle_gamma   90.00
#
_symmetry.space_group_name_H-M   'P 1'
#
loop_
_entity.id
_entity.type
_entity.pdbx_description
1 polymer ?
#
loop_
_entity_poly.entity_id
_entity_poly.type
_entity_poly.pdbx_seq_one_letter_code
_entity_poly.pdbx_strand_id
1 'polypeptide(L)'
;MLCAMATAGYSGKALSAKLGVRAGDTVLALGAPGHYADLLAPLPDGASIATEASDPAIVHAFVADRAQLAKIAEGLPRLPRAGGMLWVSWPKKSSPLFVDLAEDGVRAALLPWGWVDVKVCAVDEDWSGLKFLKRRA
;
A
#
# COMPACT_ATOMS: atom_id res chain seq x y z
N MET A 1 5.27 -13.54 32.52
CA MET A 1 4.70 -14.49 31.55
C MET A 1 4.22 -13.66 30.37
N LEU A 2 5.07 -13.48 29.35
CA LEU A 2 4.71 -12.72 28.15
C LEU A 2 4.06 -13.69 27.15
N CYS A 3 2.81 -13.46 26.81
CA CYS A 3 2.17 -14.10 25.67
C CYS A 3 2.78 -13.52 24.39
N ALA A 4 3.51 -14.34 23.64
CA ALA A 4 3.91 -14.04 22.28
C ALA A 4 2.65 -14.00 21.39
N MET A 5 2.33 -12.83 20.83
CA MET A 5 1.36 -12.74 19.74
C MET A 5 2.03 -13.18 18.44
N ALA A 6 1.44 -14.21 17.83
CA ALA A 6 1.91 -14.81 16.60
C ALA A 6 1.81 -13.83 15.43
N THR A 7 2.93 -13.60 14.74
CA THR A 7 3.02 -12.80 13.52
C THR A 7 2.59 -13.65 12.32
N ALA A 8 1.45 -13.32 11.73
CA ALA A 8 0.99 -13.95 10.50
C ALA A 8 1.81 -13.45 9.28
N GLY A 9 2.42 -14.37 8.50
CA GLY A 9 2.62 -14.20 7.06
C GLY A 9 4.05 -14.16 6.50
N TYR A 10 4.68 -15.33 6.40
CA TYR A 10 5.68 -15.77 5.39
C TYR A 10 6.43 -14.69 4.59
N SER A 11 7.46 -14.15 5.22
CA SER A 11 8.70 -13.59 4.67
C SER A 11 9.27 -12.80 5.83
N GLY A 12 10.40 -13.22 6.42
CA GLY A 12 11.02 -12.54 7.57
C GLY A 12 11.47 -11.09 7.32
N LYS A 13 11.02 -10.44 6.24
CA LYS A 13 11.21 -9.03 5.95
C LYS A 13 10.02 -8.22 6.45
N ALA A 14 10.32 -7.15 7.17
CA ALA A 14 9.37 -6.09 7.53
C ALA A 14 8.60 -5.58 6.30
N LEU A 15 7.35 -5.15 6.50
CA LEU A 15 6.52 -4.64 5.42
C LEU A 15 7.18 -3.43 4.73
N SER A 16 7.86 -2.56 5.48
CA SER A 16 8.66 -1.45 4.91
C SER A 16 9.61 -1.92 3.80
N ALA A 17 10.32 -3.02 4.01
CA ALA A 17 11.20 -3.62 3.01
C ALA A 17 10.43 -4.22 1.82
N LYS A 18 9.24 -4.80 2.05
CA LYS A 18 8.37 -5.30 0.96
C LYS A 18 7.87 -4.15 0.08
N LEU A 19 7.43 -3.05 0.71
CA LEU A 19 6.95 -1.83 0.04
C LEU A 19 8.08 -1.10 -0.71
N GLY A 20 9.33 -1.32 -0.28
CA GLY A 20 10.52 -0.71 -0.87
C GLY A 20 10.88 0.64 -0.26
N VAL A 21 10.48 0.88 0.99
CA VAL A 21 10.84 2.08 1.77
C VAL A 21 12.36 2.14 1.91
N ARG A 22 12.94 3.31 1.67
CA ARG A 22 14.39 3.60 1.82
C ARG A 22 14.61 4.63 2.91
N ALA A 23 15.86 4.80 3.33
CA ALA A 23 16.24 5.84 4.27
C ALA A 23 15.81 7.23 3.75
N GLY A 24 15.24 8.04 4.64
CA GLY A 24 14.70 9.37 4.31
C GLY A 24 13.42 9.39 3.48
N ASP A 25 12.85 8.24 3.08
CA ASP A 25 11.59 8.23 2.32
C ASP A 25 10.40 8.62 3.20
N THR A 26 9.52 9.46 2.67
CA THR A 26 8.18 9.67 3.23
C THR A 26 7.17 8.74 2.55
N VAL A 27 6.45 7.97 3.36
CA VAL A 27 5.30 7.16 2.95
C VAL A 27 4.02 7.93 3.24
N LEU A 28 3.31 8.33 2.20
CA LEU A 28 1.95 8.89 2.30
C LEU A 28 0.95 7.74 2.46
N ALA A 29 0.34 7.64 3.63
CA ALA A 29 -0.68 6.64 3.96
C ALA A 29 -2.08 7.23 3.78
N LEU A 30 -2.90 6.61 2.94
CA LEU A 30 -4.28 7.03 2.67
C LEU A 30 -5.24 5.93 3.11
N GLY A 31 -6.17 6.24 4.01
CA GLY A 31 -7.18 5.28 4.49
C GLY A 31 -6.62 4.07 5.26
N ALA A 32 -5.38 4.15 5.73
CA ALA A 32 -4.68 3.04 6.36
C ALA A 32 -5.34 2.57 7.67
N PRO A 33 -5.20 1.27 8.04
CA PRO A 33 -5.74 0.77 9.30
C PRO A 33 -5.03 1.39 10.51
N GLY A 34 -5.69 1.37 11.68
CA GLY A 34 -5.18 2.03 12.89
C GLY A 34 -3.80 1.54 13.35
N HIS A 35 -3.45 0.28 13.05
CA HIS A 35 -2.15 -0.34 13.37
C HIS A 35 -1.09 -0.19 12.26
N TYR A 36 -1.29 0.69 11.27
CA TYR A 36 -0.40 0.81 10.10
C TYR A 36 1.05 1.16 10.44
N ALA A 37 1.29 1.96 11.48
CA ALA A 37 2.64 2.28 11.93
C ALA A 37 3.40 1.03 12.39
N ASP A 38 2.71 0.14 13.11
CA ASP A 38 3.28 -1.14 13.56
C ASP A 38 3.54 -2.09 12.40
N LEU A 39 2.64 -2.10 11.40
CA LEU A 39 2.83 -2.89 10.18
C LEU A 39 4.11 -2.48 9.45
N LEU A 40 4.41 -1.18 9.37
CA LEU A 40 5.58 -0.66 8.66
C LEU A 40 6.88 -0.77 9.48
N ALA A 41 6.81 -1.00 10.78
CA ALA A 41 7.99 -1.08 11.62
C ALA A 41 8.83 -2.34 11.33
N PRO A 42 10.16 -2.27 11.50
CA PRO A 42 10.95 -1.05 11.62
C PRO A 42 11.01 -0.27 10.30
N LEU A 43 11.07 1.06 10.41
CA LEU A 43 11.36 1.95 9.30
C LEU A 43 12.88 2.12 9.12
N PRO A 44 13.37 2.24 7.88
CA PRO A 44 14.75 2.67 7.63
C PRO A 44 15.05 4.06 8.24
N ASP A 45 16.32 4.33 8.51
CA ASP A 45 16.76 5.60 9.12
C ASP A 45 16.19 6.83 8.40
N GLY A 46 15.57 7.72 9.18
CA GLY A 46 14.98 8.96 8.68
C GLY A 46 13.72 8.79 7.80
N ALA A 47 13.26 7.56 7.55
CA ALA A 47 11.98 7.35 6.87
C ALA A 47 10.80 7.68 7.80
N SER A 48 9.70 8.17 7.22
CA SER A 48 8.53 8.61 7.97
C SER A 48 7.22 8.21 7.32
N ILE A 49 6.16 8.15 8.12
CA ILE A 49 4.78 7.98 7.66
C ILE A 49 4.08 9.33 7.80
N ALA A 50 3.35 9.73 6.78
CA ALA A 50 2.54 10.94 6.78
C ALA A 50 1.13 10.65 6.25
N THR A 51 0.15 11.42 6.69
CA THR A 51 -1.22 11.42 6.12
C THR A 51 -1.40 12.52 5.07
N GLU A 52 -0.44 13.45 5.00
CA GLU A 52 -0.36 14.52 4.01
C GLU A 52 1.12 14.71 3.61
N ALA A 53 1.40 14.77 2.31
CA ALA A 53 2.75 15.00 1.79
C ALA A 53 2.68 15.59 0.38
N SER A 54 3.53 16.57 0.09
CA SER A 54 3.62 17.20 -1.23
C SER A 54 4.45 16.38 -2.24
N ASP A 55 5.49 15.69 -1.77
CA ASP A 55 6.41 14.91 -2.61
C ASP A 55 6.76 13.53 -2.01
N PRO A 56 5.76 12.67 -1.72
CA PRO A 56 6.03 11.36 -1.15
C PRO A 56 6.80 10.45 -2.12
N ALA A 57 7.75 9.70 -1.56
CA ALA A 57 8.44 8.64 -2.30
C ALA A 57 7.51 7.44 -2.57
N ILE A 58 6.59 7.19 -1.63
CA ILE A 58 5.62 6.10 -1.67
C ILE A 58 4.24 6.63 -1.31
N VAL A 59 3.23 6.31 -2.12
CA VAL A 59 1.83 6.40 -1.71
C VAL A 59 1.33 4.99 -1.42
N HIS A 60 0.77 4.76 -0.23
CA HIS A 60 0.13 3.51 0.13
C HIS A 60 -1.33 3.77 0.49
N ALA A 61 -2.22 3.47 -0.45
CA ALA A 61 -3.65 3.69 -0.32
C ALA A 61 -4.35 2.40 0.05
N PHE A 62 -5.22 2.46 1.06
CA PHE A 62 -6.10 1.38 1.48
C PHE A 62 -7.53 1.71 1.08
N VAL A 63 -8.18 0.78 0.39
CA VAL A 63 -9.55 0.93 -0.10
C VAL A 63 -10.35 -0.32 0.23
N ALA A 64 -11.51 -0.15 0.85
CA ALA A 64 -12.34 -1.27 1.28
C ALA A 64 -13.09 -1.94 0.12
N ASP A 65 -13.44 -1.16 -0.91
CA ASP A 65 -14.36 -1.56 -1.97
C ASP A 65 -14.07 -0.82 -3.29
N ARG A 66 -14.80 -1.21 -4.35
CA ARG A 66 -14.69 -0.59 -5.68
C ARG A 66 -15.06 0.89 -5.69
N ALA A 67 -16.01 1.31 -4.85
CA ALA A 67 -16.48 2.70 -4.82
C ALA A 67 -15.40 3.64 -4.24
N GLN A 68 -14.71 3.21 -3.19
CA GLN A 68 -13.57 3.94 -2.63
C GLN A 68 -12.40 4.00 -3.62
N LEU A 69 -12.10 2.89 -4.30
CA LEU A 69 -11.07 2.87 -5.33
C LEU A 69 -11.37 3.87 -6.46
N ALA A 70 -12.60 3.91 -6.95
CA ALA A 70 -13.01 4.86 -7.99
C ALA A 70 -12.80 6.32 -7.55
N LYS A 71 -13.14 6.66 -6.30
CA LYS A 71 -12.96 8.02 -5.75
C LYS A 71 -11.50 8.45 -5.69
N ILE A 72 -10.59 7.54 -5.32
CA ILE A 72 -9.16 7.91 -5.21
C ILE A 72 -8.43 7.82 -6.54
N ALA A 73 -8.88 6.97 -7.47
CA ALA A 73 -8.19 6.70 -8.73
C ALA A 73 -7.92 7.95 -9.56
N GLU A 74 -8.82 8.94 -9.53
CA GLU A 74 -8.65 10.22 -10.23
C GLU A 74 -7.52 11.09 -9.66
N GLY A 75 -7.23 10.97 -8.36
CA GLY A 75 -6.17 11.73 -7.68
C GLY A 75 -4.80 11.06 -7.78
N LEU A 76 -4.76 9.74 -7.91
CA LEU A 76 -3.52 8.96 -7.93
C LEU A 76 -2.53 9.38 -9.02
N PRO A 77 -2.90 9.76 -10.26
CA PRO A 77 -1.95 10.22 -11.27
C PRO A 77 -1.07 11.40 -10.84
N ARG A 78 -1.45 12.17 -9.81
CA ARG A 78 -0.68 13.34 -9.34
C ARG A 78 0.49 12.99 -8.44
N LEU A 79 0.52 11.77 -7.89
CA LEU A 79 1.53 11.27 -6.96
C LEU A 79 1.92 9.84 -7.33
N PRO A 80 2.95 9.22 -6.71
CA PRO A 80 4.04 9.84 -5.95
C PRO A 80 4.96 10.67 -6.86
N ARG A 81 6.07 11.15 -6.30
CA ARG A 81 7.17 11.79 -7.04
C ARG A 81 7.58 11.00 -8.28
N ALA A 82 8.29 11.63 -9.22
CA ALA A 82 8.86 10.93 -10.37
C ALA A 82 9.75 9.76 -9.91
N GLY A 83 9.48 8.55 -10.42
CA GLY A 83 10.16 7.32 -9.99
C GLY A 83 9.72 6.75 -8.64
N GLY A 84 8.74 7.36 -7.98
CA GLY A 84 8.12 6.84 -6.76
C GLY A 84 7.21 5.63 -7.00
N MET A 85 6.71 5.06 -5.91
CA MET A 85 5.90 3.83 -5.92
C MET A 85 4.48 4.08 -5.39
N LEU A 86 3.48 3.60 -6.13
CA LEU A 86 2.12 3.51 -5.64
C LEU A 86 1.87 2.08 -5.15
N TRP A 87 1.29 1.96 -3.98
CA TRP A 87 0.75 0.72 -3.45
C TRP A 87 -0.75 0.92 -3.20
N VAL A 88 -1.56 0.00 -3.71
CA VAL A 88 -3.00 -0.05 -3.39
C VAL A 88 -3.31 -1.34 -2.69
N SER A 89 -3.92 -1.23 -1.52
CA SER A 89 -4.28 -2.34 -0.66
C SER A 89 -5.79 -2.48 -0.51
N TRP A 90 -6.27 -3.72 -0.55
CA TRP A 90 -7.67 -4.08 -0.45
C TRP A 90 -7.84 -5.29 0.48
N PRO A 91 -9.02 -5.46 1.11
CA PRO A 91 -9.29 -6.62 1.94
C PRO A 91 -9.22 -7.92 1.12
N LYS A 92 -8.58 -8.93 1.67
CA LYS A 92 -8.58 -10.28 1.10
C LYS A 92 -9.98 -10.86 1.13
N LYS A 93 -10.31 -11.72 0.17
CA LYS A 93 -11.60 -12.45 0.14
C LYS A 93 -11.87 -13.27 1.41
N SER A 94 -10.83 -13.67 2.14
CA SER A 94 -10.94 -14.41 3.41
C SER A 94 -11.12 -13.51 4.63
N SER A 95 -10.92 -12.20 4.50
CA SER A 95 -11.06 -11.24 5.59
C SER A 95 -12.53 -10.92 5.84
N PRO A 96 -12.94 -10.71 7.11
CA PRO A 96 -14.27 -10.18 7.42
C PRO A 96 -14.50 -8.75 6.87
N LEU A 97 -13.44 -8.06 6.45
CA LEU A 97 -13.52 -6.72 5.86
C LEU A 97 -13.87 -6.75 4.35
N PHE A 98 -13.92 -7.92 3.72
CA PHE A 98 -14.18 -8.05 2.29
C PHE A 98 -15.58 -7.57 1.89
N VAL A 99 -15.62 -6.72 0.85
CA VAL A 99 -16.87 -6.23 0.25
C VAL A 99 -17.00 -6.74 -1.19
N ASP A 100 -16.33 -6.10 -2.15
CA ASP A 100 -16.51 -6.41 -3.59
C ASP A 100 -15.25 -6.23 -4.45
N LEU A 101 -14.11 -5.89 -3.85
CA LEU A 101 -12.87 -5.55 -4.56
C LEU A 101 -11.85 -6.69 -4.50
N ALA A 102 -11.35 -7.09 -5.66
CA ALA A 102 -10.26 -8.05 -5.82
C ALA A 102 -9.17 -7.47 -6.73
N GLU A 103 -8.04 -8.17 -6.82
CA GLU A 103 -6.85 -7.75 -7.58
C GLU A 103 -7.14 -7.28 -9.01
N ASP A 104 -7.98 -8.02 -9.74
CA ASP A 104 -8.36 -7.66 -11.12
C ASP A 104 -9.14 -6.35 -11.19
N GLY A 105 -9.95 -6.05 -10.16
CA GLY A 105 -10.62 -4.75 -10.04
C GLY A 105 -9.64 -3.61 -9.80
N VAL A 106 -8.58 -3.84 -9.02
CA VAL A 106 -7.52 -2.86 -8.79
C VAL A 106 -6.74 -2.58 -10.07
N ARG A 107 -6.36 -3.63 -10.82
CA ARG A 107 -5.72 -3.47 -12.13
C ARG A 107 -6.61 -2.72 -13.12
N ALA A 108 -7.86 -3.15 -13.26
CA ALA A 108 -8.81 -2.54 -14.19
C ALA A 108 -9.00 -1.04 -13.92
N ALA A 109 -8.98 -0.63 -12.65
CA ALA A 109 -9.11 0.77 -12.28
C ALA A 109 -7.84 1.59 -12.55
N LEU A 110 -6.64 1.02 -12.40
CA LEU A 110 -5.39 1.79 -12.43
C LEU A 110 -4.61 1.72 -13.74
N LEU A 111 -4.61 0.59 -14.45
CA LEU A 111 -3.85 0.46 -15.70
C LEU A 111 -4.23 1.52 -16.78
N PRO A 112 -5.50 1.93 -16.94
CA PRO A 112 -5.87 3.00 -17.89
C PRO A 112 -5.22 4.35 -17.60
N TRP A 113 -4.81 4.61 -16.35
CA TRP A 113 -4.15 5.86 -15.95
C TRP A 113 -2.63 5.86 -16.16
N GLY A 114 -2.10 4.89 -16.91
CA GLY A 114 -0.66 4.81 -17.21
C GLY A 114 0.18 4.19 -16.09
N TRP A 115 -0.46 3.49 -15.14
CA TRP A 115 0.23 2.64 -14.17
C TRP A 115 0.63 1.30 -14.80
N VAL A 116 1.69 0.70 -14.24
CA VAL A 116 2.16 -0.65 -14.54
C VAL A 116 2.20 -1.41 -13.24
N ASP A 117 1.48 -2.54 -13.16
CA ASP A 117 1.55 -3.40 -11.99
C ASP A 117 2.89 -4.17 -11.95
N VAL A 118 3.40 -4.38 -10.74
CA VAL A 118 4.74 -4.94 -10.54
C VAL A 118 4.70 -6.21 -9.71
N LYS A 119 4.11 -6.14 -8.52
CA LYS A 119 4.06 -7.27 -7.59
C LYS A 119 2.95 -7.11 -6.57
N VAL A 120 2.41 -8.24 -6.13
CA VAL A 120 1.48 -8.33 -5.01
C VAL A 120 2.23 -8.76 -3.74
N CYS A 121 1.79 -8.31 -2.57
CA CYS A 121 2.17 -8.90 -1.30
C CYS A 121 0.99 -8.94 -0.31
N ALA A 122 1.05 -9.86 0.64
CA ALA A 122 0.27 -9.72 1.87
C ALA A 122 0.84 -8.56 2.71
N VAL A 123 -0.04 -7.63 3.09
CA VAL A 123 0.26 -6.53 4.01
C VAL A 123 0.21 -7.05 5.45
N ASP A 124 -0.89 -7.71 5.79
CA ASP A 124 -1.10 -8.44 7.05
C ASP A 124 -2.07 -9.61 6.81
N GLU A 125 -2.83 -10.04 7.82
CA GLU A 125 -3.84 -11.09 7.70
C GLU A 125 -5.05 -10.69 6.85
N ASP A 126 -5.43 -9.42 6.89
CA ASP A 126 -6.64 -8.90 6.26
C ASP A 126 -6.41 -8.28 4.89
N TRP A 127 -5.22 -7.71 4.67
CA TRP A 127 -4.97 -6.85 3.51
C TRP A 127 -3.98 -7.48 2.52
N SER A 128 -4.34 -7.44 1.24
CA SER A 128 -3.42 -7.60 0.12
C SER A 128 -3.00 -6.23 -0.40
N GLY A 129 -1.81 -6.11 -0.97
CA GLY A 129 -1.33 -4.88 -1.61
C GLY A 129 -0.70 -5.15 -2.97
N LEU A 130 -0.96 -4.29 -3.95
CA LEU A 130 -0.37 -4.34 -5.30
C LEU A 130 0.46 -3.09 -5.55
N LYS A 131 1.72 -3.32 -5.93
CA LYS A 131 2.66 -2.28 -6.34
C LYS A 131 2.44 -1.86 -7.77
N PHE A 132 2.47 -0.56 -7.99
CA PHE A 132 2.47 0.08 -9.29
C PHE A 132 3.64 1.05 -9.44
N LEU A 133 4.10 1.21 -10.68
CA LEU A 133 5.01 2.27 -11.13
C LEU A 133 4.36 3.03 -12.29
N LYS A 134 4.65 4.32 -12.43
CA LYS A 134 4.26 5.07 -13.63
C LYS A 134 5.07 4.56 -14.82
N ARG A 135 4.42 4.44 -15.99
CA ARG A 135 5.14 4.25 -17.25
C ARG A 135 6.17 5.35 -17.43
N ARG A 136 7.37 4.99 -17.87
CA ARG A 136 8.33 5.98 -18.37
C ARG A 136 7.75 6.53 -19.68
N ALA A 137 7.72 7.85 -19.78
CA ALA A 137 7.45 8.53 -21.05
C ALA A 137 8.58 8.25 -22.04
#